data_AF-A0A914WZN3-F1
#
_entry.id   AF-A0A914WZN3-F1
#
_cell.length_a   1.000
_cell.length_b   1.000
_cell.length_c   1.000
_cell.angle_alpha   90.00
_cell.angle_beta   90.00
_cell.angle_gamma   90.00
#
_symmetry.space_group_name_H-M   'P 1'
#
loop_
_entity.id
_entity.type
_entity.pdbx_description
1 polymer ?
#
loop_
_entity_poly.entity_id
_entity_poly.type
_entity_poly.pdbx_seq_one_letter_code
_entity_poly.pdbx_strand_id
1 'polypeptide(L)'
;MASTSGQWDYGCSVNDLRKLMEYRGTDGKGKIQLEYGGTEGLCKRLKTDSINGIPNTTEELERRRTFFGTNEIPPTPPKGFCPLVREALKDVTLILLLVDAIISLALSFYRPPHDRTGSVGSFERFIESLAILITVVLVVLVTALSDYTKEREFRGQQSKIEIEHNFPVIRGGTQLQVAVSELVVGDIAQIKNGDLLPADGILIASNDLKIDESSLTGESDQIEKSPDADPMLLSGTHVVEGSGKMLMTAMGVNSQTGITMTLLGPKNTTVEEVRKAAKREAVFFVLLLFTLQTVRFIIGTYVIDENSFSLSHVVSIIIFALVSILLFVYAHPLALPFALVLIWRQRGWYAARLRRFIQYQFTVNGVATFIAFVTAIIIQQYVVSILQVLFINLLYGCMAAVALTVSMNHGETYLLSTDNLPILTRRLWVNIKGQAIYQAIILLILIFYGERIFDVASGRYNIAAETSVHFTLVFNAFVLMSIFNQINARKVFGERNVFQNIHKDYLFVGIFILQLIIQALIVQIGCELLRTTPLTYIQWLCCIAFAVGGLIWQQVIVSIPCRQ
;
A
#
# COMPACT_ATOMS: atom_id res chain seq x y z
N MET A 1 25.74 -48.02 -17.72
CA MET A 1 25.73 -48.53 -19.10
C MET A 1 24.53 -47.93 -19.82
N ALA A 2 24.81 -47.20 -20.90
CA ALA A 2 23.94 -46.76 -22.00
C ALA A 2 22.70 -45.86 -21.70
N SER A 3 22.90 -44.55 -21.86
CA SER A 3 22.15 -43.75 -22.85
C SER A 3 22.93 -42.47 -23.21
N THR A 4 23.72 -42.62 -24.28
CA THR A 4 23.98 -41.65 -25.36
C THR A 4 24.13 -40.16 -25.02
N SER A 5 25.36 -39.69 -25.25
CA SER A 5 25.71 -38.34 -25.73
C SER A 5 24.65 -37.75 -26.64
N GLY A 6 23.75 -36.93 -26.09
CA GLY A 6 22.89 -36.06 -26.87
C GLY A 6 23.78 -35.03 -27.55
N GLN A 7 23.95 -35.16 -28.86
CA GLN A 7 24.68 -34.22 -29.70
C GLN A 7 23.91 -32.90 -29.66
N TRP A 8 24.48 -31.89 -29.02
CA TRP A 8 23.84 -30.57 -28.92
C TRP A 8 23.75 -30.04 -30.34
N ASP A 9 22.53 -29.78 -30.82
CA ASP A 9 22.33 -29.31 -32.19
C ASP A 9 22.92 -27.91 -32.41
N TYR A 10 23.24 -27.20 -31.33
CA TYR A 10 24.00 -25.96 -31.29
C TYR A 10 25.28 -26.16 -30.46
N GLY A 11 26.36 -25.47 -30.80
CA GLY A 11 27.68 -25.64 -30.15
C GLY A 11 27.82 -24.99 -28.76
N CYS A 12 26.71 -24.55 -28.15
CA CYS A 12 26.69 -23.79 -26.89
C CYS A 12 25.50 -24.21 -26.03
N SER A 13 25.68 -24.24 -24.69
CA SER A 13 24.56 -24.43 -23.76
C SER A 13 23.95 -23.13 -23.27
N VAL A 14 22.69 -23.20 -22.81
CA VAL A 14 22.00 -22.09 -22.13
C VAL A 14 22.80 -21.62 -20.91
N ASN A 15 23.37 -22.56 -20.15
CA ASN A 15 24.17 -22.24 -18.96
C ASN A 15 25.49 -21.56 -19.34
N ASP A 16 26.09 -21.92 -20.47
CA ASP A 16 27.34 -21.29 -20.93
C ASP A 16 27.09 -19.86 -21.40
N LEU A 17 26.01 -19.64 -22.17
CA LEU A 17 25.59 -18.30 -22.60
C LEU A 17 25.21 -17.42 -21.41
N ARG A 18 24.51 -17.98 -20.41
CA ARG A 18 24.20 -17.29 -19.16
C ARG A 18 25.45 -16.88 -18.41
N LYS A 19 26.40 -17.80 -18.20
CA LYS A 19 27.68 -17.52 -17.55
C LYS A 19 28.50 -16.51 -18.33
N LEU A 20 28.40 -16.49 -19.65
CA LEU A 20 29.09 -15.51 -20.49
C LEU A 20 28.64 -14.08 -20.16
N MET A 21 27.35 -13.88 -19.90
CA MET A 21 26.77 -12.58 -19.54
C MET A 21 27.07 -12.14 -18.10
N GLU A 22 27.75 -12.93 -17.29
CA GLU A 22 28.23 -12.51 -15.96
C GLU A 22 29.51 -11.66 -16.04
N TYR A 23 30.26 -11.78 -17.14
CA TYR A 23 31.51 -11.03 -17.34
C TYR A 23 31.24 -9.61 -17.88
N ARG A 24 32.19 -8.71 -17.66
CA ARG A 24 32.12 -7.29 -18.07
C ARG A 24 33.43 -6.86 -18.72
N GLY A 25 33.36 -5.88 -19.61
CA GLY A 25 34.54 -5.23 -20.18
C GLY A 25 35.51 -6.20 -20.84
N THR A 26 36.80 -5.99 -20.57
CA THR A 26 37.91 -6.75 -21.15
C THR A 26 37.89 -8.23 -20.76
N ASP A 27 37.38 -8.57 -19.58
CA ASP A 27 37.27 -9.95 -19.11
C ASP A 27 36.23 -10.72 -19.94
N GLY A 28 35.14 -10.04 -20.28
CA GLY A 28 34.13 -10.56 -21.20
C GLY A 28 34.71 -10.86 -22.58
N LYS A 29 35.46 -9.89 -23.16
CA LYS A 29 36.16 -10.08 -24.44
C LYS A 29 37.13 -11.26 -24.38
N GLY A 30 37.96 -11.32 -23.34
CA GLY A 30 38.95 -12.39 -23.16
C GLY A 30 38.30 -13.78 -23.15
N LYS A 31 37.16 -13.91 -22.48
CA LYS A 31 36.41 -15.16 -22.43
C LYS A 31 35.77 -15.54 -23.77
N ILE A 32 35.19 -14.56 -24.49
CA ILE A 32 34.65 -14.79 -25.86
C ILE A 32 35.77 -15.27 -26.79
N GLN A 33 36.95 -14.66 -26.72
CA GLN A 33 38.08 -15.02 -27.56
C GLN A 33 38.60 -16.43 -27.25
N LEU A 34 38.75 -16.76 -25.96
CA LEU A 34 39.32 -18.03 -25.51
C LEU A 34 38.38 -19.22 -25.75
N GLU A 35 37.10 -19.10 -25.37
CA GLU A 35 36.16 -20.22 -25.39
C GLU A 35 35.46 -20.40 -26.74
N TYR A 36 35.24 -19.30 -27.48
CA TYR A 36 34.42 -19.30 -28.70
C TYR A 36 35.20 -18.91 -29.96
N GLY A 37 36.44 -18.40 -29.84
CA GLY A 37 37.23 -17.94 -31.00
C GLY A 37 36.78 -16.58 -31.53
N GLY A 38 36.18 -15.74 -30.67
CA GLY A 38 35.67 -14.41 -31.03
C GLY A 38 34.16 -14.37 -31.29
N THR A 39 33.64 -13.20 -31.65
CA THR A 39 32.21 -12.99 -31.92
C THR A 39 31.72 -13.81 -33.11
N GLU A 40 32.53 -13.94 -34.16
CA GLU A 40 32.21 -14.79 -35.33
C GLU A 40 32.17 -16.28 -34.97
N GLY A 41 33.07 -16.73 -34.09
CA GLY A 41 33.10 -18.12 -33.64
C GLY A 41 31.86 -18.48 -32.82
N LEU A 42 31.39 -17.55 -31.98
CA LEU A 42 30.11 -17.68 -31.28
C LEU A 42 28.91 -17.71 -32.25
N CYS A 43 28.88 -16.84 -33.26
CA CYS A 43 27.86 -16.84 -34.32
C CYS A 43 27.80 -18.20 -35.03
N LYS A 44 28.96 -18.78 -35.39
CA LYS A 44 29.06 -20.10 -36.02
C LYS A 44 28.50 -21.21 -35.13
N ARG A 45 28.82 -21.20 -33.82
CA ARG A 45 28.29 -22.21 -32.88
C ARG A 45 26.79 -22.10 -32.68
N LEU A 46 26.25 -20.88 -32.73
CA LEU A 46 24.81 -20.60 -32.72
C LEU A 46 24.14 -20.74 -34.09
N LYS A 47 24.85 -21.23 -35.12
CA LYS A 47 24.35 -21.37 -36.50
C LYS A 47 23.65 -20.09 -36.99
N THR A 48 24.28 -18.94 -36.72
CA THR A 48 23.76 -17.61 -37.04
C THR A 48 24.79 -16.90 -37.90
N ASP A 49 24.36 -16.28 -39.00
CA ASP A 49 25.24 -15.47 -39.85
C ASP A 49 25.33 -14.04 -39.30
N SER A 50 26.54 -13.51 -39.13
CA SER A 50 26.77 -12.16 -38.58
C SER A 50 26.15 -11.02 -39.42
N ILE A 51 25.90 -11.27 -40.72
CA ILE A 51 25.34 -10.28 -41.65
C ILE A 51 23.85 -10.52 -41.90
N ASN A 52 23.47 -11.77 -42.20
CA ASN A 52 22.11 -12.13 -42.63
C ASN A 52 21.20 -12.57 -41.48
N GLY A 53 21.76 -12.77 -40.28
CA GLY A 53 21.02 -13.25 -39.11
C GLY A 53 20.57 -14.71 -39.28
N ILE A 54 19.42 -15.02 -38.69
CA ILE A 54 18.86 -16.37 -38.68
C ILE A 54 17.84 -16.56 -39.81
N PRO A 55 17.63 -17.77 -40.33
CA PRO A 55 16.56 -18.02 -41.29
C PRO A 55 15.18 -17.77 -40.64
N ASN A 56 14.26 -17.12 -41.36
CA ASN A 56 12.93 -16.77 -40.86
C ASN A 56 11.91 -17.92 -40.96
N THR A 57 12.34 -19.16 -40.74
CA THR A 57 11.48 -20.35 -40.80
C THR A 57 10.91 -20.63 -39.42
N THR A 58 9.59 -20.81 -39.31
CA THR A 58 8.89 -21.11 -38.05
C THR A 58 9.47 -22.31 -37.31
N GLU A 59 9.85 -23.37 -38.03
CA GLU A 59 10.46 -24.58 -37.47
C GLU A 59 11.79 -24.31 -36.75
N GLU A 60 12.66 -23.46 -37.31
CA GLU A 60 13.94 -23.11 -36.68
C GLU A 60 13.72 -22.21 -35.44
N LEU A 61 12.75 -21.30 -35.51
CA LEU A 61 12.39 -20.44 -34.38
C LEU A 61 11.83 -21.26 -33.21
N GLU A 62 10.94 -22.21 -33.47
CA GLU A 62 10.39 -23.11 -32.45
C GLU A 62 11.46 -24.04 -31.87
N ARG A 63 12.38 -24.53 -32.71
CA ARG A 63 13.52 -25.34 -32.26
C ARG A 63 14.45 -24.57 -31.33
N ARG A 64 14.71 -23.29 -31.60
CA ARG A 64 15.48 -22.43 -30.69
C ARG A 64 14.74 -22.15 -29.39
N ARG A 65 13.42 -21.95 -29.44
CA ARG A 65 12.59 -21.74 -28.24
C ARG A 65 12.59 -22.97 -27.33
N THR A 66 12.50 -24.17 -27.90
CA THR A 66 12.53 -25.41 -27.12
C THR A 66 13.90 -25.69 -26.50
N PHE A 67 15.00 -25.31 -27.19
CA PHE A 67 16.35 -25.53 -26.69
C PHE A 67 16.86 -24.46 -25.73
N PHE A 68 16.73 -23.17 -26.09
CA PHE A 68 17.27 -22.04 -25.33
C PHE A 68 16.27 -21.39 -24.37
N GLY A 69 14.97 -21.66 -24.55
CA GLY A 69 13.88 -21.02 -23.82
C GLY A 69 13.25 -19.86 -24.58
N THR A 70 12.14 -19.36 -24.04
CA THR A 70 11.38 -18.22 -24.59
C THR A 70 11.79 -16.91 -23.91
N ASN A 71 11.60 -15.77 -24.60
CA ASN A 71 11.80 -14.44 -24.01
C ASN A 71 10.58 -13.99 -23.19
N GLU A 72 10.11 -14.86 -22.31
CA GLU A 72 9.00 -14.57 -21.41
C GLU A 72 9.49 -14.77 -19.98
N ILE A 73 9.32 -13.75 -19.14
CA ILE A 73 9.49 -13.89 -17.70
C ILE A 73 8.16 -14.44 -17.20
N PRO A 74 8.08 -15.72 -16.76
CA PRO A 74 6.82 -16.33 -16.43
C PRO A 74 6.18 -15.53 -15.29
N PRO A 75 4.96 -14.99 -15.48
CA PRO A 75 4.28 -14.33 -14.39
C PRO A 75 4.02 -15.38 -13.31
N THR A 76 4.20 -15.01 -12.04
CA THR A 76 3.84 -15.89 -10.91
C THR A 76 2.41 -16.39 -11.10
N PRO A 77 2.07 -17.66 -10.80
CA PRO A 77 0.72 -18.18 -11.01
C PRO A 77 -0.32 -17.42 -10.18
N PRO A 78 -1.57 -17.26 -10.69
CA PRO A 78 -2.59 -16.50 -9.98
C PRO A 78 -2.93 -17.17 -8.67
N LYS A 79 -2.89 -16.37 -7.60
CA LYS A 79 -3.48 -16.80 -6.33
C LYS A 79 -5.00 -16.79 -6.50
N GLY A 80 -5.64 -17.92 -6.21
CA GLY A 80 -7.09 -17.98 -6.09
C GLY A 80 -7.58 -17.15 -4.88
N PHE A 81 -8.90 -16.95 -4.80
CA PHE A 81 -9.49 -16.20 -3.69
C PHE A 81 -9.21 -16.81 -2.31
N CYS A 82 -9.29 -18.14 -2.15
CA CYS A 82 -9.06 -18.80 -0.86
C CYS A 82 -7.62 -18.66 -0.33
N PRO A 83 -6.56 -18.83 -1.15
CA PRO A 83 -5.21 -18.45 -0.77
C PRO A 83 -5.06 -17.00 -0.28
N LEU A 84 -5.73 -16.04 -0.93
CA LEU A 84 -5.70 -14.63 -0.55
C LEU A 84 -6.39 -14.39 0.79
N VAL A 85 -7.54 -15.03 1.04
CA VAL A 85 -8.20 -15.01 2.36
C VAL A 85 -7.28 -15.56 3.44
N ARG A 86 -6.60 -16.68 3.18
CA ARG A 86 -5.63 -17.27 4.11
C ARG A 86 -4.45 -16.34 4.37
N GLU A 87 -3.97 -15.64 3.34
CA GLU A 87 -2.89 -14.68 3.47
C GLU A 87 -3.31 -13.46 4.29
N ALA A 88 -4.53 -12.94 4.07
CA ALA A 88 -5.10 -11.87 4.88
C ALA A 88 -5.23 -12.27 6.37
N LEU A 89 -5.65 -13.50 6.65
CA LEU A 89 -5.75 -14.02 8.04
C LEU A 89 -4.40 -14.18 8.75
N LYS A 90 -3.27 -14.19 8.04
CA LYS A 90 -1.93 -14.22 8.66
C LYS A 90 -1.48 -12.86 9.18
N ASP A 91 -2.24 -11.79 8.95
CA ASP A 91 -1.91 -10.49 9.53
C ASP A 91 -2.00 -10.55 11.06
N VAL A 92 -0.88 -10.28 11.73
CA VAL A 92 -0.75 -10.29 13.19
C VAL A 92 -1.84 -9.44 13.85
N THR A 93 -2.22 -8.32 13.25
CA THR A 93 -3.30 -7.47 13.78
C THR A 93 -4.65 -8.20 13.81
N LEU A 94 -5.00 -8.94 12.77
CA LEU A 94 -6.27 -9.69 12.72
C LEU A 94 -6.25 -10.90 13.65
N ILE A 95 -5.10 -11.56 13.78
CA ILE A 95 -4.93 -12.65 14.74
C ILE A 95 -5.14 -12.15 16.17
N LEU A 96 -4.54 -11.00 16.54
CA LEU A 96 -4.73 -10.40 17.86
C LEU A 96 -6.21 -10.08 18.13
N LEU A 97 -6.94 -9.55 17.16
CA LEU A 97 -8.37 -9.25 17.29
C LEU A 97 -9.24 -10.51 17.38
N LEU A 98 -8.85 -11.59 16.70
CA LEU A 98 -9.56 -12.86 16.80
C LEU A 98 -9.38 -13.48 18.19
N VAL A 99 -8.15 -13.46 18.72
CA VAL A 99 -7.87 -13.92 20.09
C VAL A 99 -8.62 -13.06 21.10
N ASP A 100 -8.62 -11.74 20.92
CA ASP A 100 -9.37 -10.78 21.74
C ASP A 100 -10.88 -11.06 21.75
N ALA A 101 -11.47 -11.33 20.59
CA ALA A 101 -12.88 -11.68 20.46
C ALA A 101 -13.22 -13.01 21.18
N ILE A 102 -12.36 -14.02 21.07
CA ILE A 102 -12.56 -15.32 21.72
C ILE A 102 -12.46 -15.18 23.24
N ILE A 103 -11.45 -14.47 23.75
CA ILE A 103 -11.25 -14.27 25.19
C ILE A 103 -12.40 -13.42 25.76
N SER A 104 -12.80 -12.35 25.07
CA SER A 104 -13.93 -11.49 25.48
C SER A 104 -15.25 -12.26 25.52
N LEU A 105 -15.49 -13.11 24.52
CA LEU A 105 -16.65 -14.00 24.50
C LEU A 105 -16.63 -14.99 25.67
N ALA A 106 -15.48 -15.60 25.97
CA ALA A 106 -15.33 -16.52 27.10
C ALA A 106 -15.56 -15.82 28.45
N LEU A 107 -15.02 -14.62 28.64
CA LEU A 107 -15.24 -13.80 29.83
C LEU A 107 -16.70 -13.35 29.97
N SER A 108 -17.43 -13.23 28.87
CA SER A 108 -18.86 -12.90 28.90
C SER A 108 -19.70 -13.96 29.62
N PHE A 109 -19.25 -15.22 29.65
CA PHE A 109 -19.91 -16.31 30.38
C PHE A 109 -19.45 -16.41 31.84
N TYR A 110 -18.34 -15.75 32.21
CA TYR A 110 -17.80 -15.76 33.56
C TYR A 110 -18.29 -14.54 34.36
N ARG A 111 -18.99 -14.78 35.47
CA ARG A 111 -19.49 -13.70 36.36
C ARG A 111 -18.55 -13.54 37.57
N PRO A 112 -17.80 -12.43 37.69
CA PRO A 112 -17.07 -12.17 38.92
C PRO A 112 -18.05 -11.90 40.08
N PRO A 113 -17.81 -12.45 41.28
CA PRO A 113 -18.76 -12.44 42.39
C PRO A 113 -18.97 -11.06 43.07
N HIS A 114 -18.30 -9.99 42.62
CA HIS A 114 -18.33 -8.69 43.30
C HIS A 114 -18.89 -7.51 42.49
N ASP A 115 -19.41 -7.75 41.27
CA ASP A 115 -20.12 -6.71 40.52
C ASP A 115 -21.57 -6.58 41.03
N ARG A 116 -21.85 -5.47 41.72
CA ARG A 116 -23.20 -5.09 42.20
C ARG A 116 -24.16 -4.67 41.08
N THR A 117 -23.77 -4.76 39.82
CA THR A 117 -24.61 -4.47 38.66
C THR A 117 -25.07 -5.79 38.04
N GLY A 118 -26.24 -6.25 38.47
CA GLY A 118 -26.86 -7.48 37.98
C GLY A 118 -27.19 -7.43 36.49
N SER A 119 -27.09 -8.59 35.84
CA SER A 119 -27.82 -9.01 34.62
C SER A 119 -27.57 -8.28 33.29
N VAL A 120 -27.21 -7.00 33.28
CA VAL A 120 -27.17 -6.17 32.06
C VAL A 120 -25.81 -6.26 31.33
N GLY A 121 -24.70 -6.29 32.08
CA GLY A 121 -23.35 -6.27 31.47
C GLY A 121 -22.89 -7.55 30.75
N SER A 122 -23.51 -8.71 30.98
CA SER A 122 -23.10 -9.95 30.27
C SER A 122 -23.63 -10.03 28.85
N PHE A 123 -24.80 -9.43 28.58
CA PHE A 123 -25.35 -9.39 27.23
C PHE A 123 -24.64 -8.32 26.40
N GLU A 124 -24.32 -7.18 26.99
CA GLU A 124 -23.57 -6.10 26.31
C GLU A 124 -22.15 -6.53 25.93
N ARG A 125 -21.40 -7.16 26.85
CA ARG A 125 -20.07 -7.74 26.54
C ARG A 125 -20.14 -8.82 25.46
N PHE A 126 -21.23 -9.59 25.41
CA PHE A 126 -21.47 -10.57 24.35
C PHE A 126 -21.70 -9.90 23.00
N ILE A 127 -22.53 -8.84 22.96
CA ILE A 127 -22.79 -8.06 21.73
C ILE A 127 -21.51 -7.37 21.24
N GLU A 128 -20.70 -6.80 22.14
CA GLU A 128 -19.40 -6.23 21.79
C GLU A 128 -18.44 -7.28 21.22
N SER A 129 -18.38 -8.47 21.83
CA SER A 129 -17.52 -9.57 21.34
C SER A 129 -17.96 -10.09 19.97
N LEU A 130 -19.28 -10.21 19.75
CA LEU A 130 -19.86 -10.61 18.47
C LEU A 130 -19.61 -9.55 17.39
N ALA A 131 -19.68 -8.27 17.75
CA ALA A 131 -19.35 -7.16 16.88
C ALA A 131 -17.90 -7.22 16.39
N ILE A 132 -16.94 -7.50 17.29
CA ILE A 132 -15.52 -7.66 16.90
C ILE A 132 -15.36 -8.84 15.93
N LEU A 133 -16.04 -9.96 16.16
CA LEU A 133 -15.98 -11.12 15.26
C LEU A 133 -16.50 -10.79 13.85
N ILE A 134 -17.68 -10.16 13.76
CA ILE A 134 -18.28 -9.72 12.48
C ILE A 134 -17.34 -8.73 11.77
N THR A 135 -16.73 -7.83 12.54
CA THR A 135 -15.76 -6.85 12.04
C THR A 135 -14.57 -7.54 11.37
N VAL A 136 -13.94 -8.51 12.05
CA VAL A 136 -12.80 -9.25 11.51
C VAL A 136 -13.17 -9.96 10.20
N VAL A 137 -14.35 -10.60 10.15
CA VAL A 137 -14.84 -11.27 8.94
C VAL A 137 -15.03 -10.28 7.78
N LEU A 138 -15.66 -9.13 8.03
CA LEU A 138 -15.87 -8.09 7.03
C LEU A 138 -14.53 -7.53 6.51
N VAL A 139 -13.57 -7.28 7.40
CA VAL A 139 -12.25 -6.75 7.03
C VAL A 139 -11.48 -7.74 6.18
N VAL A 140 -11.47 -9.02 6.55
CA VAL A 140 -10.82 -10.10 5.77
C VAL A 140 -11.46 -10.21 4.40
N LEU A 141 -12.79 -10.17 4.32
CA LEU A 141 -13.52 -10.27 3.06
C LEU A 141 -13.22 -9.07 2.14
N VAL A 142 -13.29 -7.84 2.65
CA VAL A 142 -12.99 -6.63 1.88
C VAL A 142 -11.53 -6.62 1.42
N THR A 143 -10.59 -7.03 2.28
CA THR A 143 -9.16 -7.09 1.95
C THR A 143 -8.91 -8.14 0.87
N ALA A 144 -9.45 -9.35 1.03
CA ALA A 144 -9.28 -10.43 0.06
C ALA A 144 -9.93 -10.12 -1.29
N LEU A 145 -11.12 -9.50 -1.30
CA LEU A 145 -11.78 -9.04 -2.52
C LEU A 145 -10.94 -7.96 -3.22
N SER A 146 -10.44 -6.99 -2.47
CA SER A 146 -9.53 -5.96 -2.98
C SER A 146 -8.30 -6.60 -3.63
N ASP A 147 -7.60 -7.48 -2.91
CA ASP A 147 -6.37 -8.09 -3.42
C ASP A 147 -6.62 -9.04 -4.61
N TYR A 148 -7.77 -9.72 -4.62
CA TYR A 148 -8.21 -10.51 -5.77
C TYR A 148 -8.47 -9.64 -7.00
N THR A 149 -9.10 -8.47 -6.82
CA THR A 149 -9.30 -7.51 -7.92
C THR A 149 -7.98 -6.94 -8.44
N LYS A 150 -7.01 -6.63 -7.55
CA LYS A 150 -5.66 -6.18 -7.94
C LYS A 150 -4.96 -7.22 -8.80
N GLU A 151 -4.95 -8.47 -8.34
CA GLU A 151 -4.27 -9.58 -9.02
C GLU A 151 -4.85 -9.80 -10.43
N ARG A 152 -6.17 -9.69 -10.58
CA ARG A 152 -6.85 -9.83 -11.86
C ARG A 152 -6.54 -8.69 -12.82
N GLU A 153 -6.50 -7.46 -12.32
CA GLU A 153 -6.21 -6.27 -13.14
C GLU A 153 -4.73 -6.18 -13.54
N PHE A 154 -3.81 -6.51 -12.62
CA PHE A 154 -2.37 -6.57 -12.90
C PHE A 154 -2.08 -7.46 -14.12
N ARG A 155 -2.72 -8.63 -14.17
CA ARG A 155 -2.59 -9.56 -15.30
C ARG A 155 -3.14 -9.01 -16.61
N GLY A 156 -4.30 -8.36 -16.57
CA GLY A 156 -4.90 -7.76 -17.77
C GLY A 156 -4.11 -6.56 -18.30
N GLN A 157 -3.29 -5.92 -17.47
CA GLN A 157 -2.37 -4.88 -17.89
C GLN A 157 -1.05 -5.45 -18.41
N GLN A 158 -0.49 -6.44 -17.72
CA GLN A 158 0.75 -7.11 -18.09
C GLN A 158 0.64 -7.74 -19.48
N SER A 159 -0.46 -8.45 -19.76
CA SER A 159 -0.67 -9.10 -21.06
C SER A 159 -0.80 -8.13 -22.23
N LYS A 160 -1.25 -6.89 -22.00
CA LYS A 160 -1.34 -5.86 -23.04
C LYS A 160 0.00 -5.21 -23.33
N ILE A 161 0.82 -5.01 -22.29
CA ILE A 161 2.14 -4.39 -22.41
C ILE A 161 3.13 -5.34 -23.11
N GLU A 162 3.02 -6.65 -22.88
CA GLU A 162 3.86 -7.67 -23.53
C GLU A 162 3.63 -7.76 -25.05
N ILE A 163 2.47 -7.32 -25.56
CA ILE A 163 2.10 -7.43 -26.99
C ILE A 163 2.53 -6.19 -27.81
N GLU A 164 2.70 -5.02 -27.19
CA GLU A 164 2.85 -3.75 -27.94
C GLU A 164 4.29 -3.37 -28.33
N HIS A 165 5.32 -4.01 -27.77
CA HIS A 165 6.70 -3.61 -28.04
C HIS A 165 7.35 -4.45 -29.14
N ASN A 166 7.66 -3.83 -30.27
CA ASN A 166 8.40 -4.42 -31.38
C ASN A 166 9.86 -3.96 -31.36
N PHE A 167 10.77 -4.86 -31.73
CA PHE A 167 12.19 -4.57 -31.83
C PHE A 167 12.71 -4.94 -33.23
N PRO A 168 13.58 -4.12 -33.85
CA PRO A 168 14.13 -4.39 -35.17
C PRO A 168 15.20 -5.48 -35.12
N VAL A 169 14.98 -6.58 -35.84
CA VAL A 169 15.90 -7.71 -35.99
C VAL A 169 16.18 -8.03 -37.45
N ILE A 170 17.31 -8.68 -37.72
CA ILE A 170 17.69 -9.15 -39.06
C ILE A 170 17.46 -10.66 -39.11
N ARG A 171 16.57 -11.10 -40.01
CA ARG A 171 16.32 -12.52 -40.32
C ARG A 171 16.33 -12.74 -41.83
N GLY A 172 17.07 -13.74 -42.30
CA GLY A 172 17.20 -14.08 -43.72
C GLY A 172 17.74 -12.93 -44.60
N GLY A 173 18.56 -12.05 -44.03
CA GLY A 173 19.08 -10.85 -44.70
C GLY A 173 18.11 -9.67 -44.77
N THR A 174 16.89 -9.81 -44.24
CA THR A 174 15.87 -8.75 -44.22
C THR A 174 15.68 -8.18 -42.81
N GLN A 175 15.47 -6.87 -42.72
CA GLN A 175 15.14 -6.21 -41.45
C GLN A 175 13.64 -6.31 -41.17
N LEU A 176 13.28 -6.91 -40.04
CA LEU A 176 11.90 -7.14 -39.61
C LEU A 176 11.68 -6.51 -38.23
N GLN A 177 10.47 -6.01 -37.99
CA GLN A 177 10.02 -5.59 -36.66
C GLN A 177 9.32 -6.78 -36.01
N VAL A 178 9.93 -7.34 -34.95
CA VAL A 178 9.43 -8.55 -34.28
C VAL A 178 9.06 -8.18 -32.85
N ALA A 179 7.95 -8.72 -32.33
CA ALA A 179 7.53 -8.49 -30.96
C ALA A 179 8.59 -9.01 -29.98
N VAL A 180 8.80 -8.31 -28.85
CA VAL A 180 9.84 -8.67 -27.87
C VAL A 180 9.67 -10.10 -27.33
N SER A 181 8.43 -10.57 -27.14
CA SER A 181 8.12 -11.95 -26.72
C SER A 181 8.54 -13.01 -27.73
N GLU A 182 8.66 -12.65 -29.01
CA GLU A 182 8.98 -13.57 -30.10
C GLU A 182 10.47 -13.67 -30.45
N LEU A 183 11.30 -12.86 -29.79
CA LEU A 183 12.74 -12.86 -29.96
C LEU A 183 13.37 -14.18 -29.47
N VAL A 184 14.39 -14.66 -30.18
CA VAL A 184 15.08 -15.90 -29.87
C VAL A 184 16.59 -15.72 -29.77
N VAL A 185 17.26 -16.63 -29.06
CA VAL A 185 18.73 -16.65 -28.99
C VAL A 185 19.32 -16.80 -30.39
N GLY A 186 20.31 -15.96 -30.69
CA GLY A 186 20.97 -15.85 -31.98
C GLY A 186 20.26 -14.92 -32.97
N ASP A 187 19.14 -14.27 -32.63
CA ASP A 187 18.68 -13.12 -33.41
C ASP A 187 19.76 -12.02 -33.44
N ILE A 188 19.86 -11.32 -34.58
CA ILE A 188 20.70 -10.12 -34.69
C ILE A 188 19.80 -8.90 -34.58
N ALA A 189 19.90 -8.22 -33.45
CA ALA A 189 19.20 -6.98 -33.17
C ALA A 189 19.96 -5.78 -33.74
N GLN A 190 19.24 -4.85 -34.36
CA GLN A 190 19.80 -3.57 -34.76
C GLN A 190 19.44 -2.50 -33.74
N ILE A 191 20.43 -1.99 -33.03
CA ILE A 191 20.24 -1.05 -31.94
C ILE A 191 20.45 0.38 -32.44
N LYS A 192 19.56 1.28 -32.01
CA LYS A 192 19.62 2.72 -32.28
C LYS A 192 19.50 3.51 -30.98
N ASN A 193 19.85 4.80 -31.06
CA ASN A 193 19.64 5.76 -29.98
C ASN A 193 18.17 5.77 -29.51
N GLY A 194 17.95 5.66 -28.20
CA GLY A 194 16.65 5.67 -27.55
C GLY A 194 16.05 4.28 -27.32
N ASP A 195 16.66 3.22 -27.87
CA ASP A 195 16.18 1.86 -27.69
C ASP A 195 16.43 1.34 -26.26
N LEU A 196 15.46 0.61 -25.71
CA LEU A 196 15.60 -0.21 -24.51
C LEU A 196 15.97 -1.63 -24.94
N LEU A 197 17.09 -2.15 -24.44
CA LEU A 197 17.53 -3.49 -24.82
C LEU A 197 16.62 -4.58 -24.23
N PRO A 198 15.98 -5.42 -25.07
CA PRO A 198 14.99 -6.40 -24.60
C PRO A 198 15.61 -7.68 -24.03
N ALA A 199 16.89 -7.92 -24.29
CA ALA A 199 17.60 -9.13 -23.92
C ALA A 199 19.09 -8.87 -23.76
N ASP A 200 19.81 -9.86 -23.24
CA ASP A 200 21.26 -9.84 -23.11
C ASP A 200 21.91 -10.33 -24.41
N GLY A 201 23.11 -9.80 -24.70
CA GLY A 201 23.78 -10.12 -25.93
C GLY A 201 25.16 -9.53 -26.08
N ILE A 202 25.76 -9.80 -27.23
CA ILE A 202 27.12 -9.42 -27.56
C ILE A 202 27.10 -8.50 -28.77
N LEU A 203 27.85 -7.42 -28.69
CA LEU A 203 28.03 -6.44 -29.74
C LEU A 203 28.90 -7.03 -30.87
N ILE A 204 28.34 -7.10 -32.08
CA ILE A 204 29.02 -7.53 -33.30
C ILE A 204 29.73 -6.33 -33.94
N ALA A 205 29.02 -5.22 -34.04
CA ALA A 205 29.51 -3.98 -34.66
C ALA A 205 28.88 -2.77 -33.95
N SER A 206 29.64 -1.70 -33.78
CA SER A 206 29.14 -0.44 -33.23
C SER A 206 29.62 0.75 -34.04
N ASN A 207 28.88 1.85 -33.89
CA ASN A 207 29.26 3.19 -34.30
C ASN A 207 28.96 4.13 -33.12
N ASP A 208 30.00 4.52 -32.37
CA ASP A 208 29.97 5.38 -31.18
C ASP A 208 28.86 5.05 -30.17
N LEU A 209 28.71 3.76 -29.85
CA LEU A 209 27.63 3.26 -29.00
C LEU A 209 27.90 3.56 -27.53
N LYS A 210 26.99 4.32 -26.90
CA LYS A 210 27.01 4.60 -25.46
C LYS A 210 25.71 4.13 -24.81
N ILE A 211 25.85 3.47 -23.67
CA ILE A 211 24.73 2.86 -22.95
C ILE A 211 24.70 3.37 -21.52
N ASP A 212 23.49 3.63 -21.05
CA ASP A 212 23.19 3.94 -19.66
C ASP A 212 22.87 2.63 -18.91
N GLU A 213 23.79 2.25 -18.01
CA GLU A 213 23.65 1.07 -17.15
C GLU A 213 23.10 1.41 -15.74
N SER A 214 22.63 2.64 -15.52
CA SER A 214 22.13 3.11 -14.21
C SER A 214 20.98 2.26 -13.66
N SER A 215 20.17 1.65 -14.54
CA SER A 215 19.11 0.69 -14.16
C SER A 215 19.63 -0.54 -13.41
N LEU A 216 20.88 -0.95 -13.66
CA LEU A 216 21.51 -2.16 -13.10
C LEU A 216 22.54 -1.84 -12.02
N THR A 217 23.39 -0.82 -12.24
CA THR A 217 24.50 -0.48 -11.33
C THR A 217 24.13 0.62 -10.34
N GLY A 218 23.12 1.44 -10.64
CA GLY A 218 22.74 2.60 -9.85
C GLY A 218 23.64 3.83 -10.05
N GLU A 219 24.68 3.73 -10.87
CA GLU A 219 25.60 4.82 -11.22
C GLU A 219 25.17 5.45 -12.56
N SER A 220 25.20 6.78 -12.66
CA SER A 220 24.66 7.54 -13.80
C SER A 220 25.63 7.66 -14.99
N ASP A 221 26.75 6.96 -14.94
CA ASP A 221 27.82 7.13 -15.92
C ASP A 221 27.51 6.39 -17.21
N GLN A 222 27.70 7.08 -18.33
CA GLN A 222 27.53 6.51 -19.66
C GLN A 222 28.75 5.66 -20.01
N ILE A 223 28.51 4.40 -20.38
CA ILE A 223 29.57 3.45 -20.70
C ILE A 223 29.67 3.31 -22.21
N GLU A 224 30.85 3.59 -22.75
CA GLU A 224 31.18 3.36 -24.16
C GLU A 224 31.33 1.86 -24.44
N LYS A 225 30.62 1.39 -25.46
CA LYS A 225 30.60 -0.02 -25.87
C LYS A 225 31.23 -0.16 -27.24
N SER A 226 32.23 -1.04 -27.32
CA SER A 226 32.90 -1.37 -28.57
C SER A 226 33.22 -2.87 -28.60
N PRO A 227 33.23 -3.49 -29.80
CA PRO A 227 33.66 -4.88 -29.93
C PRO A 227 35.04 -5.17 -29.34
N ASP A 228 35.89 -4.13 -29.25
CA ASP A 228 37.28 -4.24 -28.82
C ASP A 228 37.54 -3.99 -27.34
N ALA A 229 36.69 -3.23 -26.65
CA ALA A 229 36.85 -2.93 -25.23
C ALA A 229 35.82 -3.66 -24.37
N ASP A 230 34.54 -3.43 -24.65
CA ASP A 230 33.42 -4.00 -23.92
C ASP A 230 32.28 -4.38 -24.88
N PRO A 231 32.26 -5.65 -25.33
CA PRO A 231 31.23 -6.12 -26.26
C PRO A 231 29.94 -6.54 -25.54
N MET A 232 29.84 -6.45 -24.21
CA MET A 232 28.70 -6.98 -23.46
C MET A 232 27.55 -5.97 -23.39
N LEU A 233 26.35 -6.42 -23.76
CA LEU A 233 25.12 -5.65 -23.76
C LEU A 233 24.06 -6.32 -22.88
N LEU A 234 23.44 -5.54 -22.00
CA LEU A 234 22.56 -6.06 -20.96
C LEU A 234 21.11 -5.60 -21.17
N SER A 235 20.18 -6.53 -20.98
CA SER A 235 18.74 -6.27 -20.96
C SER A 235 18.38 -5.20 -19.93
N GLY A 236 17.43 -4.33 -20.25
CA GLY A 236 16.96 -3.27 -19.34
C GLY A 236 17.85 -2.01 -19.31
N THR A 237 18.90 -1.94 -20.13
CA THR A 237 19.73 -0.75 -20.31
C THR A 237 19.25 0.09 -21.48
N HIS A 238 19.48 1.40 -21.41
CA HIS A 238 19.04 2.36 -22.42
C HIS A 238 20.20 2.84 -23.29
N VAL A 239 19.96 2.92 -24.59
CA VAL A 239 20.96 3.40 -25.55
C VAL A 239 20.89 4.92 -25.61
N VAL A 240 21.96 5.58 -25.19
CA VAL A 240 22.02 7.05 -25.09
C VAL A 240 22.50 7.67 -26.40
N GLU A 241 23.48 7.04 -27.04
CA GLU A 241 24.10 7.54 -28.27
C GLU A 241 24.58 6.38 -29.15
N GLY A 242 24.65 6.64 -30.46
CA GLY A 242 25.22 5.72 -31.43
C GLY A 242 24.24 4.67 -31.96
N SER A 243 24.81 3.66 -32.62
CA SER A 243 24.08 2.52 -33.17
C SER A 243 24.95 1.28 -33.22
N GLY A 244 24.35 0.11 -33.30
CA GLY A 244 25.11 -1.14 -33.36
C GLY A 244 24.30 -2.34 -33.80
N LYS A 245 25.00 -3.46 -33.98
CA LYS A 245 24.43 -4.79 -34.20
C LYS A 245 24.77 -5.67 -33.01
N MET A 246 23.74 -6.30 -32.43
CA MET A 246 23.84 -7.15 -31.25
C MET A 246 23.39 -8.56 -31.58
N LEU A 247 24.18 -9.54 -31.19
CA LEU A 247 23.79 -10.95 -31.16
C LEU A 247 23.10 -11.26 -29.84
N MET A 248 21.85 -11.71 -29.86
CA MET A 248 21.13 -12.11 -28.66
C MET A 248 21.68 -13.41 -28.09
N THR A 249 22.03 -13.45 -26.81
CA THR A 249 22.63 -14.62 -26.14
C THR A 249 21.73 -15.20 -25.05
N ALA A 250 21.15 -14.36 -24.20
CA ALA A 250 20.32 -14.79 -23.08
C ALA A 250 19.01 -13.98 -23.00
N MET A 251 17.89 -14.71 -22.94
CA MET A 251 16.53 -14.15 -23.00
C MET A 251 15.74 -14.51 -21.72
N GLY A 252 14.69 -13.74 -21.42
CA GLY A 252 13.75 -14.03 -20.34
C GLY A 252 14.43 -14.26 -18.99
N VAL A 253 14.10 -15.38 -18.34
CA VAL A 253 14.66 -15.80 -17.03
C VAL A 253 16.17 -16.06 -17.03
N ASN A 254 16.79 -16.23 -18.20
CA ASN A 254 18.22 -16.50 -18.33
C ASN A 254 19.06 -15.22 -18.49
N SER A 255 18.42 -14.08 -18.77
CA SER A 255 19.07 -12.77 -18.81
C SER A 255 19.41 -12.26 -17.40
N GLN A 256 20.41 -11.39 -17.28
CA GLN A 256 20.83 -10.77 -16.02
C GLN A 256 19.69 -9.98 -15.36
N THR A 257 18.89 -9.26 -16.15
CA THR A 257 17.71 -8.56 -15.65
C THR A 257 16.60 -9.53 -15.25
N GLY A 258 16.40 -10.61 -16.00
CA GLY A 258 15.44 -11.67 -15.63
C GLY A 258 15.81 -12.39 -14.33
N ILE A 259 17.10 -12.70 -14.12
CA ILE A 259 17.62 -13.29 -12.88
C ILE A 259 17.41 -12.33 -11.72
N THR A 260 17.81 -11.06 -11.90
CA THR A 260 17.65 -10.00 -10.91
C THR A 260 16.18 -9.80 -10.53
N MET A 261 15.27 -9.78 -11.51
CA MET A 261 13.82 -9.65 -11.28
C MET A 261 13.23 -10.87 -10.56
N THR A 262 13.72 -12.07 -10.87
CA THR A 262 13.30 -13.31 -10.20
C THR A 262 13.79 -13.37 -8.76
N LEU A 263 15.00 -12.87 -8.48
CA LEU A 263 15.61 -12.87 -7.14
C LEU A 263 15.10 -11.73 -6.24
N LEU A 264 14.95 -10.53 -6.78
CA LEU A 264 14.49 -9.36 -6.02
C LEU A 264 13.00 -9.45 -5.67
N GLY A 265 12.22 -10.23 -6.44
CA GLY A 265 10.78 -10.25 -6.32
C GLY A 265 10.16 -8.87 -6.54
N PRO A 266 8.83 -8.71 -6.34
CA PRO A 266 8.20 -7.40 -6.42
C PRO A 266 8.79 -6.47 -5.35
N LYS A 267 9.43 -5.37 -5.77
CA LYS A 267 9.90 -4.30 -4.87
C LYS A 267 8.74 -3.88 -3.95
N ASN A 268 8.99 -3.90 -2.63
CA ASN A 268 8.01 -3.37 -1.67
C ASN A 268 7.70 -1.92 -2.03
N THR A 269 6.42 -1.63 -2.26
CA THR A 269 6.00 -0.26 -2.51
C THR A 269 6.22 0.59 -1.26
N THR A 270 6.58 1.86 -1.42
CA THR A 270 6.73 2.83 -0.32
C THR A 270 5.49 2.92 0.59
N VAL A 271 4.31 2.57 0.07
CA VAL A 271 3.07 2.49 0.86
C VAL A 271 3.12 1.37 1.90
N GLU A 272 3.70 0.22 1.55
CA GLU A 272 3.80 -0.92 2.44
C GLU A 272 4.78 -0.67 3.58
N GLU A 273 5.86 0.07 3.32
CA GLU A 273 6.80 0.53 4.36
C GLU A 273 6.12 1.43 5.38
N VAL A 274 5.30 2.35 4.91
CA VAL A 274 4.57 3.31 5.75
C VAL A 274 3.51 2.59 6.58
N ARG A 275 2.83 1.58 6.00
CA ARG A 275 1.92 0.71 6.73
C ARG A 275 2.65 -0.07 7.84
N LYS A 276 3.83 -0.61 7.55
CA LYS A 276 4.66 -1.32 8.54
C LYS A 276 5.13 -0.38 9.65
N ALA A 277 5.55 0.85 9.32
CA ALA A 277 5.92 1.86 10.31
C ALA A 277 4.74 2.22 11.22
N ALA A 278 3.56 2.48 10.66
CA ALA A 278 2.34 2.76 11.44
C ALA A 278 1.96 1.60 12.37
N LYS A 279 2.12 0.34 11.91
CA LYS A 279 1.93 -0.84 12.77
C LYS A 279 2.91 -0.86 13.94
N ARG A 280 4.19 -0.53 13.71
CA ARG A 280 5.23 -0.49 14.76
C ARG A 280 4.93 0.55 15.83
N GLU A 281 4.52 1.75 15.42
CA GLU A 281 4.10 2.82 16.34
C GLU A 281 2.88 2.39 17.16
N ALA A 282 1.88 1.75 16.53
CA ALA A 282 0.71 1.24 17.24
C ALA A 282 1.07 0.21 18.32
N VAL A 283 2.01 -0.72 18.05
CA VAL A 283 2.50 -1.68 19.06
C VAL A 283 3.08 -0.96 20.28
N PHE A 284 3.84 0.11 20.05
CA PHE A 284 4.42 0.90 21.13
C PHE A 284 3.33 1.54 22.01
N PHE A 285 2.31 2.18 21.42
CA PHE A 285 1.21 2.78 22.18
C PHE A 285 0.36 1.74 22.93
N VAL A 286 0.16 0.55 22.35
CA VAL A 286 -0.56 -0.56 23.00
C VAL A 286 0.19 -1.04 24.24
N LEU A 287 1.49 -1.30 24.11
CA LEU A 287 2.32 -1.73 25.24
C LEU A 287 2.38 -0.65 26.32
N LEU A 288 2.54 0.61 25.91
CA LEU A 288 2.53 1.76 26.81
C LEU A 288 1.20 1.86 27.57
N LEU A 289 0.05 1.77 26.88
CA LEU A 289 -1.26 1.83 27.51
C LEU A 289 -1.47 0.68 28.51
N PHE A 290 -1.10 -0.55 28.13
CA PHE A 290 -1.17 -1.70 29.01
C PHE A 290 -0.32 -1.50 30.28
N THR A 291 0.92 -1.00 30.13
CA THR A 291 1.80 -0.74 31.27
C THR A 291 1.24 0.35 32.18
N LEU A 292 0.68 1.43 31.61
CA LEU A 292 0.12 2.52 32.40
C LEU A 292 -1.16 2.09 33.14
N GLN A 293 -2.03 1.32 32.50
CA GLN A 293 -3.24 0.79 33.14
C GLN A 293 -2.91 -0.19 34.27
N THR A 294 -1.96 -1.11 34.04
CA THR A 294 -1.54 -2.07 35.07
C THR A 294 -0.83 -1.38 36.24
N VAL A 295 0.06 -0.42 36.00
CA VAL A 295 0.71 0.37 37.06
C VAL A 295 -0.33 1.15 37.87
N ARG A 296 -1.26 1.83 37.21
CA ARG A 296 -2.34 2.56 37.90
C ARG A 296 -3.21 1.63 38.74
N PHE A 297 -3.55 0.45 38.22
CA PHE A 297 -4.33 -0.56 38.94
C PHE A 297 -3.57 -1.10 40.16
N ILE A 298 -2.27 -1.37 40.03
CA ILE A 298 -1.43 -1.83 41.14
C ILE A 298 -1.36 -0.77 42.25
N ILE A 299 -1.14 0.51 41.88
CA ILE A 299 -1.11 1.61 42.85
C ILE A 299 -2.46 1.75 43.55
N GLY A 300 -3.57 1.75 42.81
CA GLY A 300 -4.91 1.85 43.40
C GLY A 300 -5.20 0.74 44.40
N THR A 301 -4.98 -0.51 43.99
CA THR A 301 -5.39 -1.67 44.78
C THR A 301 -4.44 -1.99 45.94
N TYR A 302 -3.13 -1.90 45.73
CA TYR A 302 -2.13 -2.34 46.73
C TYR A 302 -1.58 -1.21 47.59
N VAL A 303 -1.55 0.04 47.09
CA VAL A 303 -0.99 1.18 47.83
C VAL A 303 -2.09 1.99 48.50
N ILE A 304 -3.25 2.16 47.87
CA ILE A 304 -4.35 2.98 48.42
C ILE A 304 -5.34 2.12 49.21
N ASP A 305 -5.82 1.03 48.62
CA ASP A 305 -6.88 0.20 49.21
C ASP A 305 -6.35 -0.93 50.13
N GLU A 306 -5.02 -1.08 50.26
CA GLU A 306 -4.31 -2.10 51.06
C GLU A 306 -4.88 -3.53 50.90
N ASN A 307 -5.33 -3.88 49.70
CA ASN A 307 -6.05 -5.13 49.49
C ASN A 307 -5.12 -6.30 49.12
N SER A 308 -5.49 -7.52 49.54
CA SER A 308 -4.71 -8.74 49.24
C SER A 308 -4.97 -9.26 47.82
N PHE A 309 -4.01 -10.01 47.24
CA PHE A 309 -4.12 -10.54 45.88
C PHE A 309 -5.29 -11.55 45.77
N SER A 310 -6.21 -11.29 44.83
CA SER A 310 -7.40 -12.12 44.58
C SER A 310 -7.54 -12.46 43.09
N LEU A 311 -8.32 -13.51 42.78
CA LEU A 311 -8.54 -13.96 41.39
C LEU A 311 -9.20 -12.88 40.50
N SER A 312 -9.99 -11.98 41.09
CA SER A 312 -10.61 -10.86 40.35
C SER A 312 -9.58 -9.84 39.84
N HIS A 313 -8.42 -9.73 40.50
CA HIS A 313 -7.32 -8.88 40.02
C HIS A 313 -6.73 -9.44 38.72
N VAL A 314 -6.64 -10.77 38.59
CA VAL A 314 -6.20 -11.43 37.35
C VAL A 314 -7.17 -11.14 36.20
N VAL A 315 -8.49 -11.24 36.45
CA VAL A 315 -9.52 -10.91 35.46
C VAL A 315 -9.43 -9.45 35.02
N SER A 316 -9.16 -8.52 35.94
CA SER A 316 -9.00 -7.09 35.63
C SER A 316 -7.77 -6.82 34.74
N ILE A 317 -6.64 -7.50 35.00
CA ILE A 317 -5.44 -7.42 34.16
C ILE A 317 -5.72 -7.95 32.75
N ILE A 318 -6.48 -9.04 32.63
CA ILE A 318 -6.91 -9.57 31.33
C ILE A 318 -7.78 -8.53 30.60
N ILE A 319 -8.73 -7.90 31.28
CA ILE A 319 -9.58 -6.84 30.69
C ILE A 319 -8.72 -5.67 30.20
N PHE A 320 -7.71 -5.22 30.96
CA PHE A 320 -6.79 -4.17 30.49
C PHE A 320 -5.99 -4.58 29.26
N ALA A 321 -5.57 -5.85 29.18
CA ALA A 321 -4.88 -6.37 27.99
C ALA A 321 -5.81 -6.34 26.76
N LEU A 322 -7.07 -6.78 26.90
CA LEU A 322 -8.07 -6.76 25.82
C LEU A 322 -8.36 -5.32 25.38
N VAL A 323 -8.64 -4.43 26.34
CA VAL A 323 -8.83 -3.00 26.09
C VAL A 323 -7.61 -2.41 25.36
N SER A 324 -6.39 -2.78 25.74
CA SER A 324 -5.18 -2.31 25.07
C SER A 324 -5.07 -2.80 23.62
N ILE A 325 -5.41 -4.06 23.34
CA ILE A 325 -5.38 -4.64 21.99
C ILE A 325 -6.35 -3.90 21.06
N LEU A 326 -7.51 -3.44 21.57
CA LEU A 326 -8.48 -2.68 20.78
C LEU A 326 -7.88 -1.41 20.14
N LEU A 327 -6.83 -0.82 20.74
CA LEU A 327 -6.15 0.36 20.18
C LEU A 327 -5.58 0.09 18.76
N PHE A 328 -5.26 -1.16 18.41
CA PHE A 328 -4.86 -1.53 17.06
C PHE A 328 -5.96 -1.27 16.02
N VAL A 329 -7.23 -1.45 16.37
CA VAL A 329 -8.37 -1.21 15.46
C VAL A 329 -8.43 0.26 15.06
N TYR A 330 -8.15 1.16 16.00
CA TYR A 330 -8.11 2.61 15.76
C TYR A 330 -6.96 2.99 14.84
N ALA A 331 -5.79 2.37 15.04
CA ALA A 331 -4.59 2.67 14.26
C ALA A 331 -4.63 2.08 12.84
N HIS A 332 -5.32 0.96 12.63
CA HIS A 332 -5.29 0.22 11.37
C HIS A 332 -6.03 0.98 10.24
N PRO A 333 -5.38 1.28 9.10
CA PRO A 333 -6.03 1.96 7.98
C PRO A 333 -6.79 0.96 7.09
N LEU A 334 -7.98 0.53 7.53
CA LEU A 334 -8.79 -0.50 6.86
C LEU A 334 -9.13 -0.16 5.39
N ALA A 335 -9.33 1.11 5.05
CA ALA A 335 -9.70 1.53 3.69
C ALA A 335 -8.52 1.64 2.71
N LEU A 336 -7.27 1.54 3.19
CA LEU A 336 -6.08 1.71 2.34
C LEU A 336 -5.94 0.67 1.22
N PRO A 337 -6.16 -0.64 1.45
CA PRO A 337 -6.10 -1.63 0.38
C PRO A 337 -7.08 -1.34 -0.75
N PHE A 338 -8.31 -0.96 -0.41
CA PHE A 338 -9.36 -0.59 -1.35
C PHE A 338 -9.00 0.67 -2.15
N ALA A 339 -8.49 1.71 -1.49
CA ALA A 339 -8.03 2.92 -2.16
C ALA A 339 -6.93 2.62 -3.18
N LEU A 340 -5.98 1.74 -2.84
CA LEU A 340 -4.91 1.34 -3.76
C LEU A 340 -5.45 0.68 -5.03
N VAL A 341 -6.47 -0.18 -4.94
CA VAL A 341 -7.13 -0.76 -6.14
C VAL A 341 -7.63 0.34 -7.07
N LEU A 342 -8.36 1.32 -6.51
CA LEU A 342 -8.96 2.39 -7.30
C LEU A 342 -7.93 3.27 -7.98
N ILE A 343 -6.84 3.59 -7.29
CA ILE A 343 -5.75 4.41 -7.81
C ILE A 343 -5.01 3.64 -8.91
N TRP A 344 -4.75 2.34 -8.71
CA TRP A 344 -4.10 1.48 -9.70
C TRP A 344 -4.87 1.38 -11.02
N ARG A 345 -6.21 1.43 -10.95
CA ARG A 345 -7.06 1.45 -12.14
C ARG A 345 -6.84 2.69 -13.03
N GLN A 346 -6.28 3.79 -12.50
CA GLN A 346 -6.10 5.05 -13.22
C GLN A 346 -4.63 5.32 -13.56
N ARG A 347 -4.21 4.93 -14.77
CA ARG A 347 -2.85 5.12 -15.30
C ARG A 347 -2.50 6.63 -15.37
N GLY A 348 -1.37 7.03 -14.78
CA GLY A 348 -0.75 8.35 -14.97
C GLY A 348 -0.78 9.34 -13.80
N TRP A 349 -1.49 9.08 -12.70
CA TRP A 349 -1.53 10.03 -11.55
C TRP A 349 -1.54 9.35 -10.18
N TYR A 350 -0.92 8.18 -10.10
CA TYR A 350 -0.94 7.33 -8.91
C TYR A 350 -0.46 8.09 -7.66
N ALA A 351 0.71 8.73 -7.74
CA ALA A 351 1.34 9.38 -6.58
C ALA A 351 0.52 10.54 -6.02
N ALA A 352 -0.04 11.40 -6.88
CA ALA A 352 -0.82 12.56 -6.44
C ALA A 352 -2.14 12.14 -5.76
N ARG A 353 -2.85 11.16 -6.32
CA ARG A 353 -4.11 10.63 -5.77
C ARG A 353 -3.88 9.89 -4.45
N LEU A 354 -2.82 9.09 -4.40
CA LEU A 354 -2.43 8.38 -3.19
C LEU A 354 -2.08 9.35 -2.06
N ARG A 355 -1.33 10.43 -2.33
CA ARG A 355 -1.00 11.46 -1.34
C ARG A 355 -2.25 12.11 -0.73
N ARG A 356 -3.28 12.42 -1.53
CA ARG A 356 -4.56 12.98 -1.06
C ARG A 356 -5.24 12.03 -0.07
N PHE A 357 -5.35 10.76 -0.47
CA PHE A 357 -5.99 9.75 0.37
C PHE A 357 -5.20 9.48 1.66
N ILE A 358 -3.87 9.36 1.58
CA ILE A 358 -3.00 9.17 2.75
C ILE A 358 -3.14 10.35 3.73
N GLN A 359 -3.19 11.59 3.22
CA GLN A 359 -3.38 12.78 4.07
C GLN A 359 -4.65 12.64 4.92
N TYR A 360 -5.76 12.28 4.29
CA TYR A 360 -7.04 12.09 4.94
C TYR A 360 -6.99 10.92 5.94
N GLN A 361 -6.61 9.73 5.47
CA GLN A 361 -6.70 8.50 6.25
C GLN A 361 -5.81 8.54 7.51
N PHE A 362 -4.58 9.06 7.40
CA PHE A 362 -3.68 9.13 8.55
C PHE A 362 -4.06 10.21 9.54
N THR A 363 -4.70 11.29 9.10
CA THR A 363 -5.24 12.29 10.04
C THR A 363 -6.34 11.67 10.89
N VAL A 364 -7.32 11.00 10.25
CA VAL A 364 -8.45 10.38 10.96
C VAL A 364 -7.98 9.28 11.91
N ASN A 365 -7.14 8.35 11.44
CA ASN A 365 -6.61 7.27 12.27
C ASN A 365 -5.75 7.80 13.42
N GLY A 366 -4.86 8.75 13.14
CA GLY A 366 -3.98 9.32 14.16
C GLY A 366 -4.76 10.01 15.29
N VAL A 367 -5.80 10.77 14.95
CA VAL A 367 -6.70 11.40 15.93
C VAL A 367 -7.48 10.35 16.72
N ALA A 368 -8.04 9.35 16.05
CA ALA A 368 -8.79 8.27 16.69
C ALA A 368 -7.92 7.51 17.71
N THR A 369 -6.71 7.11 17.32
CA THR A 369 -5.75 6.42 18.21
C THR A 369 -5.33 7.31 19.37
N PHE A 370 -5.03 8.58 19.13
CA PHE A 370 -4.61 9.49 20.18
C PHE A 370 -5.71 9.72 21.22
N ILE A 371 -6.95 9.98 20.77
CA ILE A 371 -8.08 10.18 21.66
C ILE A 371 -8.38 8.89 22.44
N ALA A 372 -8.40 7.73 21.77
CA ALA A 372 -8.60 6.45 22.44
C ALA A 372 -7.55 6.21 23.53
N PHE A 373 -6.28 6.50 23.27
CA PHE A 373 -5.20 6.39 24.24
C PHE A 373 -5.42 7.29 25.46
N VAL A 374 -5.73 8.57 25.24
CA VAL A 374 -5.95 9.54 26.33
C VAL A 374 -7.19 9.18 27.16
N THR A 375 -8.30 8.79 26.51
CA THR A 375 -9.54 8.43 27.20
C THR A 375 -9.41 7.15 27.99
N ALA A 376 -8.68 6.16 27.48
CA ALA A 376 -8.44 4.90 28.20
C ALA A 376 -7.60 5.09 29.47
N ILE A 377 -6.71 6.09 29.51
CA ILE A 377 -5.93 6.41 30.71
C ILE A 377 -6.79 7.18 31.73
N ILE A 378 -7.52 8.20 31.27
CA ILE A 378 -8.19 9.13 32.17
C ILE A 378 -9.59 8.63 32.58
N ILE A 379 -10.40 8.18 31.62
CA ILE A 379 -11.81 7.79 31.79
C ILE A 379 -11.94 6.26 31.98
N GLN A 380 -10.88 5.48 31.70
CA GLN A 380 -10.87 4.01 31.78
C GLN A 380 -11.84 3.32 30.80
N GLN A 381 -12.37 4.07 29.84
CA GLN A 381 -13.25 3.58 28.77
C GLN A 381 -12.94 4.34 27.48
N TYR A 382 -13.28 3.73 26.35
CA TYR A 382 -13.21 4.39 25.06
C TYR A 382 -14.48 5.22 24.83
N VAL A 383 -14.30 6.50 24.52
CA VAL A 383 -15.41 7.42 24.24
C VAL A 383 -16.10 7.07 22.91
N VAL A 384 -15.33 6.58 21.94
CA VAL A 384 -15.86 6.09 20.66
C VAL A 384 -15.91 4.57 20.73
N SER A 385 -17.05 3.97 20.40
CA SER A 385 -17.19 2.50 20.39
C SER A 385 -16.43 1.86 19.23
N ILE A 386 -16.03 0.60 19.38
CA ILE A 386 -15.38 -0.20 18.32
C ILE A 386 -16.24 -0.23 17.05
N LEU A 387 -17.56 -0.39 17.20
CA LEU A 387 -18.50 -0.35 16.07
C LEU A 387 -18.45 0.99 15.35
N GLN A 388 -18.46 2.10 16.10
CA GLN A 388 -18.35 3.45 15.55
C GLN A 388 -17.02 3.66 14.81
N VAL A 389 -15.90 3.18 15.37
CA VAL A 389 -14.57 3.24 14.71
C VAL A 389 -14.56 2.42 13.43
N LEU A 390 -15.16 1.24 13.41
CA LEU A 390 -15.27 0.44 12.20
C LEU A 390 -16.02 1.19 11.10
N PHE A 391 -17.16 1.81 11.44
CA PHE A 391 -17.90 2.63 10.48
C PHE A 391 -17.04 3.77 9.93
N ILE A 392 -16.25 4.44 10.78
CA ILE A 392 -15.32 5.50 10.34
C ILE A 392 -14.23 4.94 9.42
N ASN A 393 -13.54 3.89 9.83
CA ASN A 393 -12.37 3.38 9.12
C ASN A 393 -12.72 2.60 7.85
N LEU A 394 -13.88 1.95 7.81
CA LEU A 394 -14.32 1.15 6.67
C LEU A 394 -15.30 1.91 5.77
N LEU A 395 -16.45 2.35 6.28
CA LEU A 395 -17.48 2.98 5.45
C LEU A 395 -17.03 4.37 4.99
N TYR A 396 -16.73 5.27 5.92
CA TYR A 396 -16.29 6.62 5.58
C TYR A 396 -14.92 6.62 4.89
N GLY A 397 -14.02 5.72 5.30
CA GLY A 397 -12.74 5.49 4.64
C GLY A 397 -12.87 5.07 3.17
N CYS A 398 -13.72 4.08 2.84
CA CYS A 398 -13.94 3.65 1.45
C CYS A 398 -14.64 4.73 0.61
N MET A 399 -15.64 5.42 1.17
CA MET A 399 -16.28 6.55 0.49
C MET A 399 -15.27 7.66 0.21
N ALA A 400 -14.41 7.98 1.19
CA ALA A 400 -13.35 8.96 1.01
C ALA A 400 -12.30 8.52 -0.01
N ALA A 401 -11.98 7.22 -0.06
CA ALA A 401 -11.13 6.65 -1.09
C ALA A 401 -11.72 6.92 -2.48
N VAL A 402 -13.00 6.58 -2.72
CA VAL A 402 -13.65 6.85 -4.01
C VAL A 402 -13.61 8.34 -4.34
N ALA A 403 -14.04 9.18 -3.40
CA ALA A 403 -14.13 10.62 -3.61
C ALA A 403 -12.77 11.30 -3.85
N LEU A 404 -11.68 10.88 -3.20
CA LEU A 404 -10.36 11.51 -3.35
C LEU A 404 -9.51 10.92 -4.47
N THR A 405 -9.77 9.66 -4.85
CA THR A 405 -8.96 8.95 -5.86
C THR A 405 -9.58 8.97 -7.24
N VAL A 406 -10.92 8.87 -7.34
CA VAL A 406 -11.63 8.81 -8.64
C VAL A 406 -11.98 10.20 -9.17
N SER A 407 -12.10 11.20 -8.29
CA SER A 407 -12.32 12.60 -8.65
C SER A 407 -11.30 13.10 -9.67
N MET A 408 -11.79 13.82 -10.68
CA MET A 408 -11.00 14.28 -11.83
C MET A 408 -10.89 15.80 -11.82
N ASN A 409 -9.76 16.31 -11.37
CA ASN A 409 -9.48 17.74 -11.47
C ASN A 409 -9.11 18.09 -12.92
N HIS A 410 -10.08 18.63 -13.66
CA HIS A 410 -9.84 19.24 -14.97
C HIS A 410 -9.00 20.51 -14.79
N GLY A 411 -7.69 20.41 -15.08
CA GLY A 411 -6.75 21.54 -14.97
C GLY A 411 -5.58 21.36 -13.99
N GLU A 412 -5.15 20.13 -13.69
CA GLU A 412 -3.89 19.86 -12.97
C GLU A 412 -2.90 19.08 -13.84
N THR A 413 -2.85 19.40 -15.14
CA THR A 413 -2.01 18.74 -16.15
C THR A 413 -0.50 18.82 -15.87
N TYR A 414 -0.08 19.66 -14.90
CA TYR A 414 1.30 20.12 -14.72
C TYR A 414 2.10 19.43 -13.60
N LEU A 415 1.52 18.53 -12.80
CA LEU A 415 2.27 17.81 -11.75
C LEU A 415 2.79 16.44 -12.23
N LEU A 416 3.08 16.35 -13.53
CA LEU A 416 3.38 15.14 -14.29
C LEU A 416 4.86 14.73 -14.25
N SER A 417 5.66 15.29 -13.35
CA SER A 417 7.07 14.93 -13.26
C SER A 417 7.55 15.03 -11.83
N THR A 418 7.46 13.92 -11.10
CA THR A 418 8.49 13.54 -10.12
C THR A 418 8.19 12.15 -9.59
N ASP A 419 8.48 11.16 -10.43
CA ASP A 419 8.61 9.77 -9.99
C ASP A 419 9.74 9.60 -8.95
N ASN A 420 10.62 10.61 -8.83
CA ASN A 420 11.71 10.65 -7.85
C ASN A 420 11.38 11.36 -6.51
N LEU A 421 10.21 11.98 -6.32
CA LEU A 421 9.87 12.53 -5.00
C LEU A 421 9.30 11.43 -4.11
N PRO A 422 9.74 11.33 -2.83
CA PRO A 422 9.16 10.38 -1.90
C PRO A 422 7.64 10.58 -1.82
N ILE A 423 6.89 9.49 -1.76
CA ILE A 423 5.41 9.54 -1.71
C ILE A 423 4.96 10.41 -0.51
N LEU A 424 5.67 10.34 0.62
CA LEU A 424 5.48 11.24 1.76
C LEU A 424 6.44 12.42 1.74
N THR A 425 5.98 13.54 1.22
CA THR A 425 6.69 14.82 1.32
C THR A 425 6.61 15.37 2.75
N ARG A 426 7.63 16.09 3.21
CA ARG A 426 7.62 16.77 4.54
C ARG A 426 6.38 17.65 4.74
N ARG A 427 5.92 18.34 3.69
CA ARG A 427 4.72 19.17 3.71
C ARG A 427 3.44 18.38 4.00
N LEU A 428 3.34 17.15 3.48
CA LEU A 428 2.22 16.25 3.76
C LEU A 428 2.14 15.92 5.26
N TRP A 429 3.28 15.63 5.89
CA TRP A 429 3.35 15.39 7.33
C TRP A 429 2.95 16.59 8.17
N VAL A 430 3.31 17.82 7.75
CA VAL A 430 2.89 19.04 8.44
C VAL A 430 1.38 19.23 8.35
N ASN A 431 0.76 18.96 7.19
CA ASN A 431 -0.69 18.99 7.05
C ASN A 431 -1.37 17.94 7.96
N ILE A 432 -0.89 16.70 7.95
CA ILE A 432 -1.44 15.62 8.79
C ILE A 432 -1.36 15.99 10.26
N LYS A 433 -0.17 16.37 10.75
CA LYS A 433 0.03 16.73 12.17
C LYS A 433 -0.78 17.96 12.56
N GLY A 434 -0.80 19.00 11.73
CA GLY A 434 -1.51 20.24 12.03
C GLY A 434 -3.03 20.04 12.15
N GLN A 435 -3.62 19.25 11.25
CA GLN A 435 -5.05 18.91 11.32
C GLN A 435 -5.34 17.96 12.49
N ALA A 436 -4.48 16.97 12.73
CA ALA A 436 -4.64 16.05 13.83
C ALA A 436 -4.62 16.76 15.19
N ILE A 437 -3.73 17.75 15.38
CA ILE A 437 -3.66 18.56 16.60
C ILE A 437 -4.96 19.35 16.82
N TYR A 438 -5.48 20.01 15.77
CA TYR A 438 -6.74 20.77 15.86
C TYR A 438 -7.91 19.88 16.29
N GLN A 439 -8.09 18.74 15.61
CA GLN A 439 -9.16 17.80 15.92
C GLN A 439 -8.99 17.21 17.33
N ALA A 440 -7.77 16.84 17.72
CA ALA A 440 -7.50 16.32 19.06
C ALA A 440 -7.83 17.34 20.16
N ILE A 441 -7.44 18.61 20.00
CA ILE A 441 -7.75 19.67 20.97
C ILE A 441 -9.26 19.84 21.15
N ILE A 442 -10.01 19.94 20.05
CA ILE A 442 -11.46 20.09 20.11
C ILE A 442 -12.12 18.87 20.77
N LEU A 443 -11.72 17.66 20.39
CA LEU A 443 -12.27 16.46 20.98
C LEU A 443 -11.96 16.37 22.47
N LEU A 444 -10.74 16.71 22.91
CA LEU A 444 -10.41 16.76 24.33
C LEU A 444 -11.25 17.80 25.09
N ILE A 445 -11.46 18.99 24.50
CA ILE A 445 -12.35 20.01 25.09
C ILE A 445 -13.77 19.46 25.22
N LEU A 446 -14.30 18.81 24.17
CA LEU A 446 -15.63 18.22 24.22
C LEU A 446 -15.71 17.08 25.24
N ILE A 447 -14.69 16.24 25.34
CA ILE A 447 -14.64 15.12 26.30
C ILE A 447 -14.58 15.63 27.74
N PHE A 448 -13.76 16.64 28.06
CA PHE A 448 -13.53 17.08 29.44
C PHE A 448 -14.45 18.22 29.91
N TYR A 449 -14.82 19.12 29.00
CA TYR A 449 -15.59 20.32 29.30
C TYR A 449 -16.95 20.35 28.59
N GLY A 450 -17.25 19.42 27.69
CA GLY A 450 -18.52 19.39 26.94
C GLY A 450 -19.76 19.34 27.82
N GLU A 451 -19.70 18.66 28.97
CA GLU A 451 -20.83 18.59 29.93
C GLU A 451 -21.26 19.99 30.40
N ARG A 452 -20.29 20.89 30.66
CA ARG A 452 -20.54 22.25 31.16
C ARG A 452 -20.91 23.21 30.04
N ILE A 453 -20.33 23.00 28.85
CA ILE A 453 -20.55 23.86 27.68
C ILE A 453 -21.97 23.66 27.13
N PHE A 454 -22.47 22.42 27.15
CA PHE A 454 -23.77 22.07 26.55
C PHE A 454 -24.87 21.79 27.59
N ASP A 455 -24.55 21.90 28.89
CA ASP A 455 -25.45 21.59 30.01
C ASP A 455 -26.11 20.22 29.88
N VAL A 456 -25.28 19.19 29.65
CA VAL A 456 -25.72 17.80 29.42
C VAL A 456 -25.16 16.91 30.52
N ALA A 457 -25.94 15.90 30.93
CA ALA A 457 -25.50 14.88 31.87
C ALA A 457 -24.18 14.23 31.41
N SER A 458 -23.20 14.18 32.33
CA SER A 458 -21.87 13.68 32.03
C SER A 458 -21.88 12.19 31.71
N GLY A 459 -21.39 11.84 30.53
CA GLY A 459 -21.16 10.43 30.16
C GLY A 459 -19.99 9.78 30.91
N ARG A 460 -19.15 10.58 31.59
CA ARG A 460 -17.92 10.09 32.26
C ARG A 460 -18.18 9.41 33.59
N TYR A 461 -19.19 9.87 34.34
CA TYR A 461 -19.46 9.42 35.71
C TYR A 461 -20.74 8.60 35.83
N ASN A 462 -21.61 8.64 34.82
CA ASN A 462 -22.91 8.00 34.87
C ASN A 462 -22.85 6.61 34.24
N ILE A 463 -22.29 5.65 34.99
CA ILE A 463 -22.06 4.26 34.57
C ILE A 463 -23.39 3.52 34.26
N ALA A 464 -24.51 4.00 34.81
CA ALA A 464 -25.82 3.36 34.69
C ALA A 464 -26.60 3.70 33.40
N ALA A 465 -26.16 4.68 32.61
CA ALA A 465 -26.77 5.03 31.33
C ALA A 465 -25.70 4.95 30.22
N GLU A 466 -25.53 3.76 29.64
CA GLU A 466 -24.51 3.47 28.61
C GLU A 466 -24.65 4.35 27.34
N THR A 467 -25.79 5.01 27.14
CA THR A 467 -26.06 5.91 26.01
C THR A 467 -26.11 7.36 26.48
N SER A 468 -24.95 8.03 26.46
CA SER A 468 -24.87 9.46 26.80
C SER A 468 -24.95 10.36 25.56
N VAL A 469 -25.75 11.42 25.67
CA VAL A 469 -25.78 12.53 24.71
C VAL A 469 -24.39 13.16 24.57
N HIS A 470 -23.62 13.17 25.66
CA HIS A 470 -22.25 13.68 25.70
C HIS A 470 -21.31 12.91 24.76
N PHE A 471 -21.26 11.57 24.83
CA PHE A 471 -20.42 10.77 23.92
C PHE A 471 -20.94 10.78 22.49
N THR A 472 -22.26 10.86 22.30
CA THR A 472 -22.83 11.04 20.95
C THR A 472 -22.38 12.36 20.31
N LEU A 473 -22.28 13.44 21.09
CA LEU A 473 -21.77 14.72 20.63
C LEU A 473 -20.29 14.66 20.24
N VAL A 474 -19.46 13.99 21.03
CA VAL A 474 -18.03 13.76 20.70
C VAL A 474 -17.90 12.96 19.40
N PHE A 475 -18.66 11.86 19.27
CA PHE A 475 -18.68 11.04 18.07
C PHE A 475 -19.12 11.85 16.84
N ASN A 476 -20.22 12.61 16.93
CA ASN A 476 -20.71 13.40 15.82
C ASN A 476 -19.73 14.51 15.40
N ALA A 477 -19.13 15.21 16.37
CA ALA A 477 -18.10 16.20 16.10
C ALA A 477 -16.87 15.57 15.40
N PHE A 478 -16.42 14.40 15.86
CA PHE A 478 -15.29 13.69 15.24
C PHE A 478 -15.57 13.32 13.79
N VAL A 479 -16.73 12.74 13.50
CA VAL A 479 -17.09 12.34 12.13
C VAL A 479 -17.25 13.55 11.22
N LEU A 480 -17.93 14.61 11.66
CA LEU A 480 -18.10 15.83 10.86
C LEU A 480 -16.76 16.54 10.59
N MET A 481 -15.89 16.66 11.59
CA MET A 481 -14.55 17.20 11.39
C MET A 481 -13.74 16.35 10.39
N SER A 482 -13.91 15.04 10.42
CA SER A 482 -13.28 14.12 9.47
C SER A 482 -13.81 14.34 8.05
N ILE A 483 -15.13 14.37 7.85
CA ILE A 483 -15.78 14.63 6.56
C ILE A 483 -15.32 15.98 5.98
N PHE A 484 -15.27 17.05 6.79
CA PHE A 484 -14.80 18.36 6.32
C PHE A 484 -13.31 18.37 6.00
N ASN A 485 -12.48 17.63 6.74
CA ASN A 485 -11.06 17.48 6.43
C ASN A 485 -10.81 16.79 5.07
N GLN A 486 -11.79 16.05 4.54
CA GLN A 486 -11.72 15.50 3.19
C GLN A 486 -11.57 16.60 2.12
N ILE A 487 -12.24 17.75 2.31
CA ILE A 487 -12.12 18.90 1.42
C ILE A 487 -10.68 19.41 1.43
N ASN A 488 -10.07 19.55 2.61
CA ASN A 488 -8.67 19.95 2.78
C ASN A 488 -7.69 18.95 2.14
N ALA A 489 -7.97 17.64 2.24
CA ALA A 489 -7.14 16.59 1.68
C ALA A 489 -7.09 16.57 0.15
N ARG A 490 -8.02 17.26 -0.55
CA ARG A 490 -8.02 17.39 -2.01
C ARG A 490 -6.80 18.16 -2.54
N LYS A 491 -6.21 19.05 -1.75
CA LYS A 491 -5.08 19.91 -2.14
C LYS A 491 -3.85 19.64 -1.27
N VAL A 492 -2.87 18.94 -1.83
CA VAL A 492 -1.67 18.47 -1.09
C VAL A 492 -0.43 19.34 -1.33
N PHE A 493 -0.38 20.07 -2.45
CA PHE A 493 0.81 20.82 -2.87
C PHE A 493 0.88 22.25 -2.28
N GLY A 494 0.04 22.57 -1.30
CA GLY A 494 0.03 23.87 -0.63
C GLY A 494 -0.77 24.95 -1.34
N GLU A 495 -1.71 24.56 -2.19
CA GLU A 495 -2.67 25.47 -2.80
C GLU A 495 -3.63 26.00 -1.72
N ARG A 496 -3.84 27.32 -1.70
CA ARG A 496 -4.71 27.97 -0.71
C ARG A 496 -6.21 27.79 -1.02
N ASN A 497 -6.59 27.70 -2.29
CA ASN A 497 -7.99 27.65 -2.70
C ASN A 497 -8.55 26.21 -2.67
N VAL A 498 -9.04 25.78 -1.52
CA VAL A 498 -9.57 24.42 -1.32
C VAL A 498 -10.89 24.17 -2.08
N PHE A 499 -11.70 25.22 -2.26
CA PHE A 499 -13.00 25.14 -2.97
C PHE A 499 -12.90 25.24 -4.50
N GLN A 500 -11.72 25.50 -5.05
CA GLN A 500 -11.58 25.67 -6.49
C GLN A 500 -12.00 24.39 -7.23
N ASN A 501 -12.86 24.54 -8.25
CA ASN A 501 -13.40 23.45 -9.06
C ASN A 501 -14.11 22.33 -8.26
N ILE A 502 -14.61 22.60 -7.04
CA ILE A 502 -15.36 21.57 -6.26
C ILE A 502 -16.70 21.25 -6.91
N HIS A 503 -17.40 22.26 -7.42
CA HIS A 503 -18.72 22.12 -8.05
C HIS A 503 -18.68 21.42 -9.42
N LYS A 504 -17.50 21.33 -10.04
CA LYS A 504 -17.34 20.62 -11.32
C LYS A 504 -17.18 19.11 -11.12
N ASP A 505 -16.85 18.69 -9.91
CA ASP A 505 -16.70 17.28 -9.57
C ASP A 505 -17.95 16.77 -8.86
N TYR A 506 -18.94 16.38 -9.66
CA TYR A 506 -20.23 15.87 -9.15
C TYR A 506 -20.07 14.60 -8.31
N LEU A 507 -19.06 13.78 -8.59
CA LEU A 507 -18.80 12.56 -7.82
C LEU A 507 -18.30 12.89 -6.42
N PHE A 508 -17.36 13.84 -6.29
CA PHE A 508 -16.89 14.30 -4.99
C PHE A 508 -18.04 14.91 -4.16
N VAL A 509 -18.80 15.82 -4.77
CA VAL A 509 -19.93 16.49 -4.10
C VAL A 509 -21.03 15.49 -3.72
N GLY A 510 -21.35 14.55 -4.61
CA GLY A 510 -22.34 13.50 -4.36
C GLY A 510 -21.95 12.62 -3.16
N ILE A 511 -20.68 12.19 -3.08
CA ILE A 511 -20.19 11.39 -1.96
C ILE A 511 -20.17 12.21 -0.67
N PHE A 512 -19.73 13.47 -0.71
CA PHE A 512 -19.72 14.34 0.46
C PHE A 512 -21.14 14.54 1.04
N ILE A 513 -22.13 14.81 0.19
CA ILE A 513 -23.53 14.94 0.60
C ILE A 513 -24.06 13.61 1.15
N LEU A 514 -23.74 12.50 0.49
CA LEU A 514 -24.15 11.16 0.93
C LEU A 514 -23.59 10.84 2.33
N GLN A 515 -22.34 11.20 2.62
CA GLN A 515 -21.75 11.03 3.95
C GLN A 515 -22.48 11.85 5.02
N LEU A 516 -22.86 13.10 4.73
CA LEU A 516 -23.63 13.93 5.66
C LEU A 516 -25.04 13.35 5.92
N ILE A 517 -25.70 12.82 4.89
CA ILE A 517 -27.02 12.17 5.03
C ILE A 517 -26.90 10.92 5.88
N ILE A 518 -25.92 10.05 5.59
CA ILE A 518 -25.66 8.84 6.38
C ILE A 518 -25.37 9.22 7.83
N GLN A 519 -24.57 10.25 8.08
CA GLN A 519 -24.27 10.71 9.44
C GLN A 519 -25.50 11.23 10.17
N ALA A 520 -26.37 11.99 9.51
CA ALA A 520 -27.63 12.45 10.09
C ALA A 520 -28.56 11.28 10.45
N LEU A 521 -28.66 10.28 9.56
CA LEU A 521 -29.45 9.07 9.82
C LEU A 521 -28.88 8.25 10.99
N ILE A 522 -27.56 8.07 11.04
CA ILE A 522 -26.88 7.34 12.12
C ILE A 522 -27.14 8.00 13.47
N VAL A 523 -27.00 9.32 13.58
CA VAL A 523 -27.18 10.02 14.86
C VAL A 523 -28.64 10.05 15.30
N GLN A 524 -29.59 10.14 14.36
CA GLN A 524 -31.02 10.27 14.70
C GLN A 524 -31.73 8.92 14.89
N ILE A 525 -31.29 7.86 14.20
CA ILE A 525 -31.96 6.55 14.15
C ILE A 525 -31.07 5.43 14.73
N GLY A 526 -29.77 5.65 14.90
CA GLY A 526 -28.80 4.61 15.29
C GLY A 526 -29.02 3.98 16.67
N CYS A 527 -29.78 4.65 17.56
CA CYS A 527 -30.26 4.17 18.86
C CYS A 527 -29.25 3.27 19.60
N GLU A 528 -29.69 2.12 20.13
CA GLU A 528 -28.87 1.20 20.92
C GLU A 528 -27.75 0.52 20.11
N LEU A 529 -27.95 0.27 18.81
CA LEU A 529 -26.97 -0.45 17.97
C LEU A 529 -25.64 0.30 17.85
N LEU A 530 -25.69 1.63 17.73
CA LEU A 530 -24.51 2.48 17.61
C LEU A 530 -24.23 3.30 18.88
N ARG A 531 -24.95 3.02 19.98
CA ARG A 531 -24.90 3.79 21.23
C ARG A 531 -25.05 5.30 21.00
N THR A 532 -25.97 5.69 20.13
CA THR A 532 -26.23 7.10 19.79
C THR A 532 -27.59 7.54 20.33
N THR A 533 -27.64 8.74 20.88
CA THR A 533 -28.89 9.41 21.27
C THR A 533 -29.19 10.56 20.30
N PRO A 534 -30.47 10.87 20.02
CA PRO A 534 -30.81 11.94 19.09
C PRO A 534 -30.33 13.29 19.61
N LEU A 535 -29.60 14.04 18.77
CA LEU A 535 -29.06 15.37 19.12
C LEU A 535 -30.08 16.47 18.82
N THR A 536 -29.99 17.56 19.59
CA THR A 536 -30.76 18.79 19.32
C THR A 536 -30.15 19.60 18.18
N TYR A 537 -30.93 20.49 17.57
CA TYR A 537 -30.46 21.30 16.44
C TYR A 537 -29.28 22.21 16.82
N ILE A 538 -29.24 22.71 18.06
CA ILE A 538 -28.15 23.57 18.57
C ILE A 538 -26.85 22.79 18.65
N GLN A 539 -26.90 21.57 19.20
CA GLN A 539 -25.73 20.70 19.31
C GLN A 539 -25.19 20.34 17.92
N TRP A 540 -26.07 20.05 16.96
CA TRP A 540 -25.71 19.84 15.56
C TRP A 540 -24.99 21.05 14.95
N LEU A 541 -25.53 22.26 15.14
CA LEU A 541 -24.95 23.49 14.61
C LEU A 541 -23.56 23.76 15.19
N CYS A 542 -23.36 23.50 16.48
CA CYS A 542 -22.04 23.58 17.12
C CYS A 542 -21.04 22.57 16.54
N CYS A 543 -21.45 21.31 16.33
CA CYS A 543 -20.57 20.30 15.70
C CYS A 543 -20.18 20.69 14.27
N ILE A 544 -21.10 21.24 13.49
CA ILE A 544 -20.81 21.77 12.15
C ILE A 544 -19.86 22.96 12.23
N ALA A 545 -20.03 23.86 13.21
CA ALA A 545 -19.12 25.00 13.40
C ALA A 545 -17.68 24.54 13.67
N PHE A 546 -17.48 23.51 14.51
CA PHE A 546 -16.15 22.93 14.74
C PHE A 546 -15.55 22.32 13.47
N ALA A 547 -16.37 21.66 12.64
CA ALA A 547 -15.95 21.09 11.37
C ALA A 547 -15.51 22.18 10.36
N VAL A 548 -16.28 23.26 10.24
CA VAL A 548 -15.94 24.42 9.42
C VAL A 548 -14.66 25.11 9.92
N GLY A 549 -14.47 25.20 11.24
CA GLY A 549 -13.24 25.73 11.83
C GLY A 549 -11.98 24.98 11.38
N GLY A 550 -12.08 23.67 11.09
CA GLY A 550 -10.97 22.87 10.57
C GLY A 550 -10.53 23.28 9.15
N LEU A 551 -11.46 23.81 8.34
CA LEU A 551 -11.15 24.39 7.03
C LEU A 551 -10.35 25.70 7.16
N ILE A 552 -10.71 26.53 8.14
CA ILE A 552 -10.02 27.79 8.42
C ILE A 552 -8.61 27.51 8.96
N TRP A 553 -8.51 26.56 9.89
CA TRP A 553 -7.23 26.12 10.45
C TRP A 553 -6.26 25.62 9.38
N GLN A 554 -6.76 24.97 8.32
CA GLN A 554 -5.91 24.52 7.21
C GLN A 554 -5.17 25.67 6.53
N GLN A 555 -5.80 26.85 6.41
CA GLN A 555 -5.14 28.02 5.81
C GLN A 555 -3.95 28.50 6.65
N VAL A 556 -4.06 28.37 7.97
CA VAL A 556 -2.97 28.66 8.91
C VAL A 556 -1.83 27.66 8.69
N ILE A 557 -2.12 26.37 8.60
CA ILE A 557 -1.09 25.34 8.39
C ILE A 557 -0.35 25.56 7.06
N VAL A 558 -1.07 25.89 5.99
CA VAL A 558 -0.48 26.13 4.66
C VAL A 558 0.45 27.35 4.65
N SER A 559 0.27 28.29 5.57
CA SER A 559 1.12 29.48 5.71
C SER A 559 2.49 29.20 6.35
N ILE A 560 2.65 28.05 7.03
CA ILE A 560 3.91 27.67 7.67
C ILE A 560 4.91 27.24 6.58
N PRO A 561 6.04 27.96 6.39
CA PRO A 561 7.01 27.61 5.38
C PRO A 561 7.72 26.30 5.77
N CYS A 562 7.63 25.29 4.91
CA CYS A 562 8.43 24.09 5.02
C CYS A 562 9.63 24.20 4.08
N ARG A 563 10.85 24.13 4.61
CA ARG A 563 12.07 24.00 3.80
C ARG A 563 11.95 22.69 2.99
N GLN A 564 12.02 22.82 1.66
CA GLN A 564 11.80 21.74 0.69
C GLN A 564 12.71 20.55 0.96
#